data_AF-A0A965Z1H0-F1
#
_entry.id   AF-A0A965Z1H0-F1
#
_cell.length_a   1.000
_cell.length_b   1.000
_cell.length_c   1.000
_cell.angle_alpha   90.00
_cell.angle_beta   90.00
_cell.angle_gamma   90.00
#
_symmetry.space_group_name_H-M   'P 1'
#
loop_
_entity.id
_entity.type
_entity.pdbx_description
1 polymer ?
#
loop_
_entity_poly.entity_id
_entity_poly.type
_entity_poly.pdbx_seq_one_letter_code
_entity_poly.pdbx_strand_id
1 'polypeptide(L)'
;MLENRFAKAQDASIACEMVEIDDQQLDELFAPEELPDMVDVVTPPDVDLDMSAPPDIQDFCAAPKCVVTELDVASDAISPIVLRSLAPGAMANRSGAGRAASIGVYGGQWHPYPYPPPADNTESYAPIQGNTFKQVANEPLSTFSIDVDTASYANVRRFLRAGQLPPPDAVRVEEMINYFPYAYAPPKGQTPFAVHVESAACPWAPAHALVRIALKGKMLDAEQRPPCNLVFLIDVSGSMTPDNKLPLVKKSIQLLARQLDARDRVTLAVYAGAAGLVLPATPAGDLATIDAAIENLQAGGSTAGGAGIRLAYDEARKSFLPDGNNRVVLCTDGDFNVGIVDSEELAGFIADRAQQSIFLTVLGFGMGNYKDDRLETLADKGNGNYAYVDSFSEARKVLAEQAAGTLFAIAKDVKLQIEFNPAQVSAYRLVGYENRLLAKEDFNDDRKDAGELGAGHAVTAFYEIVPGGAESAPGVDPLKYQPAADRAPAARKRANENPEWLTVKLRYKLPKADTSAKIEMPFIGSAAPFADASRDFRFAAGVATAGLLLRGDPSVMDLRFGDVAAWAATAVGADPGGHRQEFLGLLRDAAALAP
;
A
#
# COMPACT_ATOMS: atom_id res chain seq x y z
N MET A 1 -27.26 36.80 -42.24
CA MET A 1 -27.10 38.22 -42.60
C MET A 1 -26.94 38.97 -41.29
N LEU A 2 -25.70 39.33 -40.98
CA LEU A 2 -25.25 40.74 -40.86
C LEU A 2 -25.85 41.38 -39.60
N GLU A 3 -25.12 41.92 -38.63
CA GLU A 3 -23.71 42.24 -38.38
C GLU A 3 -23.75 43.01 -37.04
N ASN A 4 -22.58 43.31 -36.44
CA ASN A 4 -22.39 44.28 -35.34
C ASN A 4 -22.85 43.83 -33.93
N ARG A 5 -22.05 43.88 -32.86
CA ARG A 5 -20.83 44.62 -32.53
C ARG A 5 -20.17 43.93 -31.32
N PHE A 6 -18.90 43.56 -31.42
CA PHE A 6 -18.02 43.49 -30.26
C PHE A 6 -16.76 44.28 -30.60
N ALA A 7 -16.57 45.39 -29.90
CA ALA A 7 -15.38 46.21 -29.95
C ALA A 7 -14.87 46.38 -28.53
N LYS A 8 -13.53 46.32 -28.42
CA LYS A 8 -12.65 46.72 -27.32
C LYS A 8 -12.49 45.74 -26.15
N ALA A 9 -11.39 44.99 -26.22
CA ALA A 9 -10.37 45.02 -25.16
C ALA A 9 -9.00 44.71 -25.80
N GLN A 10 -8.24 45.76 -26.09
CA GLN A 10 -6.79 45.69 -26.25
C GLN A 10 -6.19 45.73 -24.85
N ASP A 11 -5.36 44.74 -24.50
CA ASP A 11 -4.08 44.90 -23.78
C ASP A 11 -3.58 43.52 -23.30
N ALA A 12 -2.65 42.95 -24.06
CA ALA A 12 -1.65 42.00 -23.56
C ALA A 12 -0.55 41.85 -24.63
N SER A 13 0.53 42.63 -24.49
CA SER A 13 1.76 42.47 -25.26
C SER A 13 2.53 41.25 -24.76
N ILE A 14 2.50 40.16 -25.52
CA ILE A 14 3.47 39.06 -25.40
C ILE A 14 4.51 39.27 -26.50
N ALA A 15 5.76 39.53 -26.10
CA ALA A 15 6.91 39.46 -26.99
C ALA A 15 7.14 38.00 -27.37
N CYS A 16 6.96 37.67 -28.64
CA CYS A 16 7.42 36.42 -29.25
C CYS A 16 8.69 36.75 -30.04
N GLU A 17 9.81 36.17 -29.62
CA GLU A 17 11.05 36.13 -30.39
C GLU A 17 10.82 35.23 -31.61
N MET A 18 10.90 35.81 -32.80
CA MET A 18 10.87 35.07 -34.06
C MET A 18 12.25 34.45 -34.29
N VAL A 19 12.33 33.12 -34.30
CA VAL A 19 13.48 32.38 -34.85
C VAL A 19 13.16 32.09 -36.30
N GLU A 20 13.91 32.71 -37.23
CA GLU A 20 13.89 32.32 -38.64
C GLU A 20 14.65 30.99 -38.79
N ILE A 21 13.95 29.96 -39.26
CA ILE A 21 14.55 28.67 -39.65
C ILE A 21 14.74 28.72 -41.17
N ASP A 22 15.98 28.48 -41.61
CA ASP A 22 16.38 28.38 -43.02
C ASP A 22 15.83 27.10 -43.66
N ASP A 23 15.43 27.18 -44.93
CA ASP A 23 14.81 26.12 -45.74
C ASP A 23 15.69 24.86 -45.86
N GLN A 24 16.98 24.91 -45.50
CA GLN A 24 17.84 23.73 -45.41
C GLN A 24 17.61 22.83 -44.18
N GLN A 25 16.87 23.27 -43.15
CA GLN A 25 16.59 22.46 -41.96
C GLN A 25 15.26 21.69 -42.00
N LEU A 26 14.42 21.92 -43.02
CA LEU A 26 13.14 21.22 -43.20
C LEU A 26 13.28 19.86 -43.88
N ASP A 27 14.32 19.66 -44.69
CA ASP A 27 14.54 18.41 -45.46
C ASP A 27 15.16 17.27 -44.63
N GLU A 28 15.71 17.53 -43.44
CA GLU A 28 16.22 16.48 -42.52
C GLU A 28 15.13 15.89 -41.60
N LEU A 29 13.93 16.48 -41.56
CA LEU A 29 12.83 16.02 -40.71
C LEU A 29 11.85 15.04 -41.39
N PHE A 30 11.97 14.82 -42.70
CA PHE A 30 11.03 14.01 -43.49
C PHE A 30 11.70 13.12 -44.57
N ALA A 31 12.78 12.42 -44.24
CA ALA A 31 13.29 11.35 -45.10
C ALA A 31 12.43 10.07 -44.94
N PRO A 32 11.89 9.47 -46.02
CA PRO A 32 11.12 8.23 -45.95
C PRO A 32 12.06 7.02 -45.89
N GLU A 33 12.00 6.23 -44.81
CA GLU A 33 12.61 4.90 -44.77
C GLU A 33 11.73 3.87 -45.51
N GLU A 34 12.39 3.04 -46.30
CA GLU A 34 11.85 2.04 -47.22
C GLU A 34 11.11 0.90 -46.50
N LEU A 35 9.88 0.61 -46.93
CA LEU A 35 9.12 -0.59 -46.59
C LEU A 35 9.45 -1.73 -47.57
N PRO A 36 9.78 -2.95 -47.13
CA PRO A 36 9.99 -4.08 -48.05
C PRO A 36 8.66 -4.68 -48.54
N ASP A 37 8.72 -5.18 -49.78
CA ASP A 37 7.63 -5.67 -50.64
C ASP A 37 6.70 -6.74 -50.01
N MET A 38 5.40 -6.55 -50.23
CA MET A 38 4.35 -7.56 -50.01
C MET A 38 4.37 -8.62 -51.12
N VAL A 39 4.43 -9.90 -50.75
CA VAL A 39 4.32 -11.06 -51.66
C VAL A 39 2.98 -11.77 -51.47
N ASP A 40 2.31 -12.00 -52.61
CA ASP A 40 1.22 -12.92 -52.97
C ASP A 40 0.08 -13.25 -51.98
N VAL A 41 -1.13 -12.87 -52.40
CA VAL A 41 -2.41 -13.37 -51.89
C VAL A 41 -2.57 -14.84 -52.29
N VAL A 42 -2.38 -15.75 -51.33
CA VAL A 42 -2.76 -17.16 -51.46
C VAL A 42 -4.19 -17.33 -50.97
N THR A 43 -5.12 -17.67 -51.86
CA THR A 43 -6.45 -18.16 -51.49
C THR A 43 -6.34 -19.50 -50.75
N PRO A 44 -7.06 -19.71 -49.62
CA PRO A 44 -7.01 -20.98 -48.91
C PRO A 44 -7.65 -22.11 -49.73
N PRO A 45 -7.17 -23.36 -49.63
CA PRO A 45 -7.80 -24.50 -50.29
C PRO A 45 -9.09 -24.92 -49.55
N ASP A 46 -10.08 -25.38 -50.30
CA ASP A 46 -11.25 -26.07 -49.74
C ASP A 46 -10.79 -27.38 -49.09
N VAL A 47 -11.12 -27.57 -47.80
CA VAL A 47 -10.89 -28.81 -47.06
C VAL A 47 -12.24 -29.45 -46.75
N ASP A 48 -12.58 -30.49 -47.50
CA ASP A 48 -13.65 -31.43 -47.15
C ASP A 48 -13.18 -32.29 -45.97
N LEU A 49 -13.86 -32.18 -44.83
CA LEU A 49 -13.58 -32.99 -43.63
C LEU A 49 -14.57 -34.16 -43.56
N ASP A 50 -14.09 -35.37 -43.87
CA ASP A 50 -14.78 -36.64 -43.60
C ASP A 50 -14.80 -36.91 -42.09
N MET A 51 -16.02 -36.98 -41.52
CA MET A 51 -16.33 -37.07 -40.10
C MET A 51 -16.40 -38.52 -39.56
N SER A 52 -15.83 -39.51 -40.25
CA SER A 52 -16.07 -40.93 -39.92
C SER A 52 -15.17 -41.57 -38.84
N ALA A 53 -14.20 -40.88 -38.24
CA ALA A 53 -13.48 -41.35 -37.02
C ALA A 53 -12.73 -40.23 -36.26
N PRO A 54 -12.60 -40.28 -34.92
CA PRO A 54 -11.89 -39.26 -34.14
C PRO A 54 -10.35 -39.38 -34.26
N PRO A 55 -9.60 -38.29 -34.50
CA PRO A 55 -8.14 -38.34 -34.57
C PRO A 55 -7.45 -38.30 -33.18
N ASP A 56 -6.27 -38.96 -33.13
CA ASP A 56 -5.42 -39.26 -31.96
C ASP A 56 -4.55 -38.05 -31.52
N ILE A 57 -4.15 -38.00 -30.24
CA ILE A 57 -3.66 -36.83 -29.49
C ILE A 57 -2.22 -36.35 -29.87
N GLN A 58 -1.58 -36.89 -30.91
CA GLN A 58 -0.15 -36.62 -31.16
C GLN A 58 0.18 -35.45 -32.12
N ASP A 59 -0.80 -34.75 -32.68
CA ASP A 59 -0.54 -33.68 -33.70
C ASP A 59 -0.56 -32.22 -33.17
N PHE A 60 -0.60 -31.97 -31.87
CA PHE A 60 -0.67 -30.60 -31.32
C PHE A 60 0.67 -29.90 -31.04
N CYS A 61 1.80 -30.42 -31.55
CA CYS A 61 3.13 -29.83 -31.33
C CYS A 61 3.72 -29.20 -32.61
N ALA A 62 3.00 -28.30 -33.27
CA ALA A 62 3.57 -27.34 -34.23
C ALA A 62 2.60 -26.19 -34.54
N ALA A 63 2.54 -25.17 -33.69
CA ALA A 63 1.87 -23.91 -34.01
C ALA A 63 2.88 -22.74 -33.93
N PRO A 64 3.01 -21.89 -34.97
CA PRO A 64 3.77 -20.66 -34.87
C PRO A 64 3.03 -19.62 -34.02
N LYS A 65 3.82 -18.78 -33.33
CA LYS A 65 3.40 -17.75 -32.37
C LYS A 65 2.48 -16.71 -33.03
N CYS A 66 1.28 -16.52 -32.48
CA CYS A 66 0.38 -15.43 -32.84
C CYS A 66 0.75 -14.17 -32.03
N VAL A 67 1.02 -13.07 -32.73
CA VAL A 67 1.24 -11.74 -32.16
C VAL A 67 -0.11 -11.01 -32.20
N VAL A 68 -0.64 -10.62 -31.05
CA VAL A 68 -1.87 -9.84 -30.96
C VAL A 68 -1.51 -8.36 -31.05
N THR A 69 -1.94 -7.69 -32.11
CA THR A 69 -1.94 -6.23 -32.22
C THR A 69 -3.39 -5.75 -32.27
N GLU A 70 -3.68 -4.75 -31.43
CA GLU A 70 -4.88 -3.90 -31.33
C GLU A 70 -6.26 -4.58 -31.40
N LEU A 71 -6.92 -4.66 -30.23
CA LEU A 71 -8.37 -4.86 -30.15
C LEU A 71 -9.02 -3.52 -29.79
N ASP A 72 -9.74 -2.98 -30.77
CA ASP A 72 -10.56 -1.79 -30.74
C ASP A 72 -11.69 -1.93 -29.71
N VAL A 73 -11.71 -1.07 -28.68
CA VAL A 73 -12.75 -1.07 -27.63
C VAL A 73 -13.78 0.01 -27.97
N ALA A 74 -14.79 -0.37 -28.73
CA ALA A 74 -16.03 0.39 -28.85
C ALA A 74 -17.21 -0.50 -29.25
N SER A 75 -18.00 -0.97 -28.29
CA SER A 75 -19.47 -0.89 -28.34
C SER A 75 -20.13 -1.54 -27.12
N ASP A 76 -20.96 -0.75 -26.45
CA ASP A 76 -21.91 -1.14 -25.42
C ASP A 76 -22.89 -2.24 -25.86
N ALA A 77 -23.00 -3.31 -25.07
CA ALA A 77 -24.23 -4.09 -24.89
C ALA A 77 -24.09 -5.08 -23.72
N ILE A 78 -24.41 -4.65 -22.51
CA ILE A 78 -24.70 -5.55 -21.39
C ILE A 78 -26.11 -6.09 -21.59
N SER A 79 -26.25 -7.38 -21.92
CA SER A 79 -27.52 -8.10 -21.85
C SER A 79 -27.51 -9.04 -20.63
N PRO A 80 -28.44 -8.92 -19.66
CA PRO A 80 -28.59 -9.89 -18.59
C PRO A 80 -29.33 -11.12 -19.10
N ILE A 81 -28.67 -12.28 -19.11
CA ILE A 81 -29.35 -13.58 -19.29
C ILE A 81 -30.13 -13.89 -18.01
N VAL A 82 -31.44 -13.66 -18.07
CA VAL A 82 -32.42 -14.12 -17.08
C VAL A 82 -32.89 -15.52 -17.49
N LEU A 83 -32.46 -16.54 -16.75
CA LEU A 83 -33.02 -17.90 -16.84
C LEU A 83 -34.42 -17.91 -16.22
N ARG A 84 -35.45 -17.86 -17.06
CA ARG A 84 -36.84 -18.13 -16.65
C ARG A 84 -37.04 -19.61 -16.40
N SER A 85 -37.54 -19.95 -15.21
CA SER A 85 -37.99 -21.28 -14.83
C SER A 85 -39.21 -21.71 -15.65
N LEU A 86 -39.15 -22.92 -16.20
CA LEU A 86 -40.29 -23.59 -16.83
C LEU A 86 -41.12 -24.28 -15.75
N ALA A 87 -42.40 -23.91 -15.65
CA ALA A 87 -43.39 -24.57 -14.82
C ALA A 87 -43.73 -25.98 -15.36
N PRO A 88 -44.02 -26.99 -14.51
CA PRO A 88 -44.43 -28.30 -14.97
C PRO A 88 -45.93 -28.32 -15.31
N GLY A 89 -46.24 -28.63 -16.57
CA GLY A 89 -47.59 -28.91 -17.04
C GLY A 89 -48.08 -30.28 -16.58
N ALA A 90 -49.29 -30.31 -16.04
CA ALA A 90 -50.02 -31.52 -15.70
C ALA A 90 -50.40 -32.30 -16.97
N MET A 91 -50.05 -33.59 -17.01
CA MET A 91 -50.67 -34.56 -17.92
C MET A 91 -51.22 -35.76 -17.15
N ALA A 92 -52.39 -36.17 -17.58
CA ALA A 92 -53.31 -37.08 -16.94
C ALA A 92 -52.99 -38.56 -17.20
N ASN A 93 -53.43 -39.39 -16.24
CA ASN A 93 -53.54 -40.85 -16.27
C ASN A 93 -53.99 -41.46 -17.60
N ARG A 94 -53.37 -42.59 -17.98
CA ARG A 94 -54.05 -43.84 -18.40
C ARG A 94 -53.12 -45.07 -18.51
N SER A 95 -53.37 -46.03 -17.60
CA SER A 95 -53.45 -47.50 -17.76
C SER A 95 -52.44 -48.28 -18.62
N GLY A 96 -51.78 -49.27 -18.00
CA GLY A 96 -51.18 -50.41 -18.70
C GLY A 96 -50.41 -51.34 -17.75
N ALA A 97 -51.04 -52.43 -17.31
CA ALA A 97 -50.54 -53.37 -16.31
C ALA A 97 -49.27 -54.14 -16.73
N GLY A 98 -48.32 -54.28 -15.80
CA GLY A 98 -47.11 -55.11 -15.98
C GLY A 98 -46.40 -55.38 -14.65
N ARG A 99 -46.86 -56.42 -13.94
CA ARG A 99 -46.21 -57.19 -12.85
C ARG A 99 -45.13 -56.50 -12.00
N ALA A 100 -45.52 -56.20 -10.76
CA ALA A 100 -44.63 -55.90 -9.64
C ALA A 100 -43.71 -57.08 -9.31
N ALA A 101 -42.40 -56.86 -9.44
CA ALA A 101 -41.37 -57.52 -8.66
C ALA A 101 -40.78 -56.47 -7.73
N SER A 102 -41.00 -56.65 -6.43
CA SER A 102 -40.51 -55.78 -5.36
C SER A 102 -38.99 -55.82 -5.29
N ILE A 103 -38.32 -54.77 -5.80
CA ILE A 103 -36.97 -54.40 -5.37
C ILE A 103 -37.15 -53.40 -4.24
N GLY A 104 -36.72 -53.77 -3.03
CA GLY A 104 -36.71 -52.89 -1.88
C GLY A 104 -35.83 -51.67 -2.18
N VAL A 105 -36.47 -50.55 -2.48
CA VAL A 105 -35.80 -49.26 -2.54
C VAL A 105 -35.49 -48.88 -1.10
N TYR A 106 -34.22 -49.00 -0.71
CA TYR A 106 -33.70 -48.28 0.44
C TYR A 106 -33.98 -46.80 0.21
N GLY A 107 -35.01 -46.28 0.87
CA GLY A 107 -35.29 -44.85 0.95
C GLY A 107 -34.19 -44.18 1.76
N GLY A 108 -33.02 -44.01 1.17
CA GLY A 108 -32.02 -43.09 1.66
C GLY A 108 -32.60 -41.68 1.55
N GLN A 109 -32.99 -41.12 2.68
CA GLN A 109 -33.22 -39.68 2.79
C GLN A 109 -31.94 -38.98 2.32
N TRP A 110 -32.03 -38.27 1.20
CA TRP A 110 -31.04 -37.27 0.85
C TRP A 110 -31.11 -36.20 1.94
N HIS A 111 -30.27 -36.32 2.96
CA HIS A 111 -29.96 -35.21 3.83
C HIS A 111 -29.12 -34.24 3.00
N PRO A 112 -29.61 -33.02 2.71
CA PRO A 112 -28.72 -32.00 2.20
C PRO A 112 -27.60 -31.87 3.22
N TYR A 113 -26.35 -32.08 2.80
CA TYR A 113 -25.21 -31.75 3.64
C TYR A 113 -25.44 -30.32 4.13
N PRO A 114 -25.53 -30.08 5.46
CA PRO A 114 -25.58 -28.72 5.94
C PRO A 114 -24.35 -28.03 5.37
N TYR A 115 -24.56 -26.99 4.56
CA TYR A 115 -23.48 -26.07 4.26
C TYR A 115 -22.88 -25.72 5.62
N PRO A 116 -21.56 -25.91 5.83
CA PRO A 116 -20.95 -25.37 7.02
C PRO A 116 -21.37 -23.89 7.08
N PRO A 117 -21.79 -23.38 8.24
CA PRO A 117 -22.01 -21.95 8.39
C PRO A 117 -20.76 -21.25 7.82
N PRO A 118 -20.90 -20.13 7.07
CA PRO A 118 -19.74 -19.37 6.63
C PRO A 118 -18.84 -19.20 7.86
N ALA A 119 -17.57 -19.61 7.74
CA ALA A 119 -16.63 -19.55 8.85
C ALA A 119 -16.74 -18.14 9.46
N ASP A 120 -17.00 -18.07 10.77
CA ASP A 120 -17.12 -16.78 11.46
C ASP A 120 -15.88 -15.95 11.11
N ASN A 121 -16.09 -14.73 10.61
CA ASN A 121 -14.99 -13.83 10.34
C ASN A 121 -14.31 -13.52 11.68
N THR A 122 -13.07 -13.97 11.86
CA THR A 122 -12.32 -13.75 13.09
C THR A 122 -11.28 -12.64 12.95
N GLU A 123 -11.31 -11.87 11.87
CA GLU A 123 -10.39 -10.75 11.67
C GLU A 123 -10.45 -9.74 12.81
N SER A 124 -9.29 -9.23 13.22
CA SER A 124 -9.15 -8.28 14.33
C SER A 124 -8.37 -7.04 13.91
N TYR A 125 -8.85 -5.88 14.36
CA TYR A 125 -8.27 -4.56 14.12
C TYR A 125 -8.24 -3.78 15.45
N ALA A 126 -7.18 -3.02 15.68
CA ALA A 126 -7.09 -2.16 16.86
C ALA A 126 -8.04 -0.96 16.71
N PRO A 127 -8.81 -0.57 17.75
CA PRO A 127 -9.67 0.60 17.68
C PRO A 127 -8.88 1.89 17.38
N ILE A 128 -9.34 2.69 16.42
CA ILE A 128 -8.65 3.93 16.01
C ILE A 128 -9.43 5.16 16.45
N GLN A 129 -8.91 5.88 17.45
CA GLN A 129 -9.45 7.18 17.85
C GLN A 129 -8.77 8.31 17.06
N GLY A 130 -9.51 8.94 16.16
CA GLY A 130 -8.99 10.02 15.31
C GLY A 130 -8.40 11.20 16.09
N ASN A 131 -7.34 11.78 15.54
CA ASN A 131 -6.67 12.93 16.13
C ASN A 131 -7.56 14.19 16.15
N THR A 132 -7.67 14.81 17.31
CA THR A 132 -8.45 16.04 17.51
C THR A 132 -7.60 17.30 17.33
N PHE A 133 -8.26 18.44 17.15
CA PHE A 133 -7.58 19.73 17.09
C PHE A 133 -6.92 20.10 18.42
N LYS A 134 -5.65 20.51 18.33
CA LYS A 134 -4.86 21.05 19.43
C LYS A 134 -4.63 22.53 19.23
N GLN A 135 -4.81 23.32 20.29
CA GLN A 135 -4.51 24.75 20.29
C GLN A 135 -2.99 24.96 20.39
N VAL A 136 -2.38 25.66 19.43
CA VAL A 136 -0.92 25.91 19.40
C VAL A 136 -0.47 26.71 20.62
N ALA A 137 -1.34 27.59 21.13
CA ALA A 137 -1.10 28.35 22.34
C ALA A 137 -0.84 27.47 23.59
N ASN A 138 -1.33 26.23 23.60
CA ASN A 138 -1.23 25.30 24.72
C ASN A 138 -0.26 24.15 24.40
N GLU A 139 -0.34 23.59 23.19
CA GLU A 139 0.44 22.43 22.74
C GLU A 139 1.11 22.72 21.39
N PRO A 140 2.17 23.54 21.33
CA PRO A 140 2.80 23.94 20.06
C PRO A 140 3.62 22.83 19.39
N LEU A 141 3.82 21.69 20.05
CA LEU A 141 4.64 20.58 19.58
C LEU A 141 3.79 19.35 19.25
N SER A 142 4.04 18.76 18.09
CA SER A 142 3.50 17.45 17.69
C SER A 142 4.66 16.51 17.36
N THR A 143 4.77 15.38 18.05
CA THR A 143 5.85 14.39 17.82
C THR A 143 5.25 13.06 17.40
N PHE A 144 5.83 12.44 16.38
CA PHE A 144 5.42 11.11 15.91
C PHE A 144 6.58 10.35 15.27
N SER A 145 6.43 9.02 15.24
CA SER A 145 7.31 8.10 14.50
C SER A 145 6.94 8.10 13.02
N ILE A 146 7.92 7.95 12.14
CA ILE A 146 7.69 7.82 10.69
C ILE A 146 7.37 6.39 10.25
N ASP A 147 7.24 5.47 11.20
CA ASP A 147 7.00 4.06 10.92
C ASP A 147 5.67 3.89 10.19
N VAL A 148 5.73 3.52 8.91
CA VAL A 148 4.56 3.39 8.05
C VAL A 148 4.60 2.05 7.33
N ASP A 149 3.61 1.23 7.65
CA ASP A 149 3.30 0.03 6.88
C ASP A 149 2.33 0.38 5.75
N THR A 150 2.02 -0.60 4.92
CA THR A 150 1.12 -0.42 3.76
C THR A 150 -0.02 -1.44 3.71
N ALA A 151 -0.15 -2.23 4.79
CA ALA A 151 -1.08 -3.35 4.89
C ALA A 151 -2.54 -2.89 4.84
N SER A 152 -2.87 -1.79 5.50
CA SER A 152 -4.24 -1.26 5.56
C SER A 152 -4.80 -0.96 4.18
N TYR A 153 -4.02 -0.36 3.26
CA TYR A 153 -4.52 -0.06 1.92
C TYR A 153 -4.88 -1.33 1.13
N ALA A 154 -4.01 -2.34 1.14
CA ALA A 154 -4.27 -3.61 0.47
C ALA A 154 -5.51 -4.30 1.05
N ASN A 155 -5.70 -4.21 2.38
CA ASN A 155 -6.88 -4.71 3.04
C ASN A 155 -8.17 -3.93 2.67
N VAL A 156 -8.10 -2.60 2.60
CA VAL A 156 -9.20 -1.75 2.10
C VAL A 156 -9.57 -2.11 0.67
N ARG A 157 -8.57 -2.22 -0.22
CA ARG A 157 -8.77 -2.66 -1.61
C ARG A 157 -9.50 -3.99 -1.67
N ARG A 158 -9.10 -4.95 -0.84
CA ARG A 158 -9.75 -6.26 -0.74
C ARG A 158 -11.22 -6.14 -0.37
N PHE A 159 -11.58 -5.36 0.65
CA PHE A 159 -12.98 -5.15 1.04
C PHE A 159 -13.81 -4.55 -0.11
N LEU A 160 -13.30 -3.48 -0.72
CA LEU A 160 -14.00 -2.79 -1.80
C LEU A 160 -14.20 -3.69 -3.02
N ARG A 161 -13.19 -4.49 -3.39
CA ARG A 161 -13.30 -5.50 -4.46
C ARG A 161 -14.26 -6.64 -4.15
N ALA A 162 -14.47 -6.94 -2.87
CA ALA A 162 -15.47 -7.89 -2.42
C ALA A 162 -16.89 -7.29 -2.35
N GLY A 163 -17.08 -6.03 -2.76
CA GLY A 163 -18.36 -5.35 -2.72
C GLY A 163 -18.79 -4.99 -1.28
N GLN A 164 -17.84 -4.74 -0.39
CA GLN A 164 -18.09 -4.40 1.01
C GLN A 164 -17.28 -3.17 1.43
N LEU A 165 -17.85 -2.32 2.29
CA LEU A 165 -17.07 -1.28 2.95
C LEU A 165 -16.21 -1.92 4.05
N PRO A 166 -14.94 -1.50 4.22
CA PRO A 166 -14.11 -1.96 5.32
C PRO A 166 -14.69 -1.49 6.66
N PRO A 167 -14.46 -2.23 7.76
CA PRO A 167 -14.71 -1.69 9.10
C PRO A 167 -13.80 -0.46 9.31
N PRO A 168 -14.27 0.62 9.99
CA PRO A 168 -13.49 1.84 10.18
C PRO A 168 -12.10 1.62 10.79
N ASP A 169 -11.98 0.68 11.72
CA ASP A 169 -10.72 0.35 12.40
C ASP A 169 -9.70 -0.38 11.50
N ALA A 170 -10.11 -0.88 10.33
CA ALA A 170 -9.19 -1.43 9.34
C ALA A 170 -8.53 -0.35 8.45
N VAL A 171 -8.96 0.91 8.57
CA VAL A 171 -8.57 2.01 7.69
C VAL A 171 -7.57 2.92 8.42
N ARG A 172 -6.29 2.73 8.14
CA ARG A 172 -5.20 3.56 8.63
C ARG A 172 -4.83 4.59 7.57
N VAL A 173 -5.16 5.85 7.82
CA VAL A 173 -5.10 6.92 6.81
C VAL A 173 -3.65 7.18 6.38
N GLU A 174 -2.72 7.13 7.32
CA GLU A 174 -1.28 7.23 7.08
C GLU A 174 -0.75 6.13 6.16
N GLU A 175 -1.21 4.88 6.31
CA GLU A 175 -0.79 3.77 5.44
C GLU A 175 -1.39 3.88 4.05
N MET A 176 -2.64 4.33 3.96
CA MET A 176 -3.26 4.64 2.67
C MET A 176 -2.44 5.70 1.93
N ILE A 177 -2.10 6.80 2.60
CA ILE A 177 -1.29 7.88 2.01
C ILE A 177 0.08 7.33 1.57
N ASN A 178 0.75 6.53 2.42
CA ASN A 178 2.10 6.04 2.18
C ASN A 178 2.18 4.79 1.30
N TYR A 179 1.05 4.24 0.88
CA TYR A 179 1.00 3.13 -0.07
C TYR A 179 1.57 3.51 -1.45
N PHE A 180 1.42 4.77 -1.88
CA PHE A 180 1.71 5.18 -3.25
C PHE A 180 3.14 5.70 -3.44
N PRO A 181 3.76 5.47 -4.62
CA PRO A 181 5.01 6.12 -4.96
C PRO A 181 4.78 7.63 -5.17
N TYR A 182 5.68 8.47 -4.66
CA TYR A 182 5.70 9.92 -4.87
C TYR A 182 7.03 10.37 -5.47
N ALA A 183 6.98 11.40 -6.32
CA ALA A 183 8.13 11.94 -7.06
C ALA A 183 8.89 13.00 -6.25
N TYR A 184 9.12 12.74 -4.96
CA TYR A 184 9.91 13.63 -4.11
C TYR A 184 11.37 13.60 -4.52
N ALA A 185 11.99 14.78 -4.61
CA ALA A 185 13.41 14.87 -4.93
C ALA A 185 14.25 14.20 -3.83
N PRO A 186 15.23 13.35 -4.18
CA PRO A 186 16.10 12.71 -3.21
C PRO A 186 17.05 13.73 -2.53
N PRO A 187 17.67 13.37 -1.40
CA PRO A 187 18.70 14.20 -0.77
C PRO A 187 19.87 14.48 -1.71
N LYS A 188 20.49 15.65 -1.52
CA LYS A 188 21.74 16.03 -2.18
C LYS A 188 22.92 15.79 -1.25
N GLY A 189 24.03 15.30 -1.79
CA GLY A 189 25.27 15.13 -1.04
C GLY A 189 25.22 13.95 -0.05
N GLN A 190 25.66 14.20 1.19
CA GLN A 190 25.85 13.16 2.21
C GLN A 190 24.69 13.05 3.21
N THR A 191 23.66 13.90 3.11
CA THR A 191 22.49 13.79 4.00
C THR A 191 21.67 12.54 3.63
N PRO A 192 21.21 11.76 4.62
CA PRO A 192 20.42 10.56 4.36
C PRO A 192 18.98 10.87 3.89
N PHE A 193 18.49 12.10 4.10
CA PHE A 193 17.11 12.49 3.78
C PHE A 193 16.99 13.87 3.17
N ALA A 194 15.95 14.03 2.35
CA ALA A 194 15.37 15.32 2.00
C ALA A 194 14.02 15.48 2.73
N VAL A 195 13.81 16.67 3.31
CA VAL A 195 12.53 17.09 3.88
C VAL A 195 11.89 18.07 2.91
N HIS A 196 10.65 17.79 2.52
CA HIS A 196 9.84 18.63 1.64
C HIS A 196 8.59 19.06 2.41
N VAL A 197 8.30 20.35 2.40
CA VAL A 197 7.10 20.89 3.05
C VAL A 197 6.34 21.71 2.01
N GLU A 198 5.03 21.47 1.93
CA GLU A 198 4.14 22.16 1.01
C GLU A 198 2.81 22.42 1.72
N SER A 199 2.14 23.54 1.40
CA SER A 199 0.82 23.84 1.95
C SER A 199 -0.12 24.36 0.87
N ALA A 200 -1.42 24.10 1.06
CA ALA A 200 -2.50 24.64 0.25
C ALA A 200 -3.77 24.78 1.11
N ALA A 201 -4.82 25.39 0.56
CA ALA A 201 -6.14 25.40 1.16
C ALA A 201 -6.63 23.96 1.40
N CYS A 202 -7.23 23.70 2.55
CA CYS A 202 -7.73 22.38 2.89
C CYS A 202 -8.99 22.05 2.06
N PRO A 203 -9.04 20.92 1.32
CA PRO A 203 -10.11 20.65 0.36
C PRO A 203 -11.47 20.34 1.03
N TRP A 204 -11.48 19.85 2.27
CA TRP A 204 -12.70 19.63 3.05
C TRP A 204 -13.05 20.79 3.99
N ALA A 205 -12.14 21.74 4.22
CA ALA A 205 -12.36 22.90 5.08
C ALA A 205 -11.63 24.13 4.51
N PRO A 206 -12.21 24.87 3.54
CA PRO A 206 -11.50 25.92 2.81
C PRO A 206 -10.96 27.10 3.66
N ALA A 207 -11.48 27.29 4.87
CA ALA A 207 -10.96 28.27 5.83
C ALA A 207 -9.67 27.81 6.54
N HIS A 208 -9.34 26.53 6.44
CA HIS A 208 -8.13 25.91 6.97
C HIS A 208 -7.09 25.72 5.86
N ALA A 209 -5.85 25.46 6.25
CA ALA A 209 -4.81 25.01 5.34
C ALA A 209 -4.45 23.55 5.63
N LEU A 210 -4.08 22.83 4.58
CA LEU A 210 -3.50 21.50 4.67
C LEU A 210 -2.00 21.64 4.42
N VAL A 211 -1.18 21.11 5.31
CA VAL A 211 0.28 21.12 5.22
C VAL A 211 0.78 19.70 5.08
N ARG A 212 1.52 19.43 4.00
CA ARG A 212 2.20 18.17 3.76
C ARG A 212 3.63 18.26 4.22
N ILE A 213 4.06 17.28 5.01
CA ILE A 213 5.45 17.05 5.34
C ILE A 213 5.84 15.72 4.70
N ALA A 214 6.81 15.77 3.80
CA ALA A 214 7.29 14.63 3.05
C ALA A 214 8.77 14.40 3.31
N LEU A 215 9.14 13.15 3.59
CA LEU A 215 10.52 12.70 3.71
C LEU A 215 10.86 11.82 2.52
N LYS A 216 12.06 12.00 1.95
CA LYS A 216 12.61 11.10 0.93
C LYS A 216 13.97 10.60 1.39
N GLY A 217 14.09 9.29 1.55
CA GLY A 217 15.35 8.62 1.83
C GLY A 217 16.27 8.58 0.62
N LYS A 218 17.58 8.57 0.87
CA LYS A 218 18.60 8.31 -0.14
C LYS A 218 18.38 6.93 -0.78
N MET A 219 18.52 6.86 -2.10
CA MET A 219 18.50 5.58 -2.82
C MET A 219 19.84 4.88 -2.65
N LEU A 220 19.81 3.55 -2.52
CA LEU A 220 21.01 2.72 -2.56
C LEU A 220 21.28 2.30 -4.01
N ASP A 221 22.52 2.49 -4.46
CA ASP A 221 22.96 1.90 -5.71
C ASP A 221 23.03 0.38 -5.55
N ALA A 222 22.60 -0.37 -6.57
CA ALA A 222 22.53 -1.84 -6.51
C ALA A 222 23.89 -2.47 -6.16
N GLU A 223 24.97 -1.86 -6.62
CA GLU A 223 26.36 -2.29 -6.37
C GLU A 223 26.79 -2.06 -4.91
N GLN A 224 26.20 -1.07 -4.25
CA GLN A 224 26.50 -0.68 -2.87
C GLN A 224 25.61 -1.40 -1.86
N ARG A 225 24.61 -2.19 -2.30
CA ARG A 225 23.73 -2.89 -1.37
C ARG A 225 24.50 -3.98 -0.60
N PRO A 226 24.29 -4.09 0.72
CA PRO A 226 24.81 -5.21 1.51
C PRO A 226 24.24 -6.56 1.05
N PRO A 227 24.97 -7.66 1.26
CA PRO A 227 24.43 -9.01 1.04
C PRO A 227 23.32 -9.32 2.04
N CYS A 228 22.37 -10.14 1.64
CA CYS A 228 21.21 -10.55 2.43
C CYS A 228 21.31 -12.00 2.87
N ASN A 229 20.94 -12.27 4.12
CA ASN A 229 20.62 -13.59 4.62
C ASN A 229 19.12 -13.61 4.97
N LEU A 230 18.31 -14.18 4.08
CA LEU A 230 16.86 -14.21 4.19
C LEU A 230 16.39 -15.60 4.60
N VAL A 231 15.77 -15.70 5.77
CA VAL A 231 15.12 -16.92 6.25
C VAL A 231 13.62 -16.77 6.14
N PHE A 232 13.01 -17.44 5.19
CA PHE A 232 11.56 -17.47 5.05
C PHE A 232 10.98 -18.48 6.03
N LEU A 233 10.13 -18.01 6.94
CA LEU A 233 9.31 -18.85 7.81
C LEU A 233 7.89 -18.90 7.26
N ILE A 234 7.51 -20.06 6.73
CA ILE A 234 6.30 -20.20 5.92
C ILE A 234 5.26 -21.03 6.67
N ASP A 235 4.07 -20.47 6.84
CA ASP A 235 2.89 -21.20 7.25
C ASP A 235 2.49 -22.18 6.15
N VAL A 236 2.47 -23.47 6.47
CA VAL A 236 1.99 -24.53 5.59
C VAL A 236 0.80 -25.27 6.18
N SER A 237 0.05 -24.65 7.10
CA SER A 237 -1.17 -25.22 7.67
C SER A 237 -2.26 -25.44 6.61
N GLY A 238 -3.26 -26.26 6.93
CA GLY A 238 -4.35 -26.56 6.00
C GLY A 238 -5.11 -25.31 5.51
N SER A 239 -5.18 -24.24 6.31
CA SER A 239 -5.84 -22.99 5.94
C SER A 239 -5.11 -22.23 4.84
N MET A 240 -3.85 -22.56 4.56
CA MET A 240 -3.00 -21.97 3.51
C MET A 240 -3.23 -22.56 2.12
N THR A 241 -4.12 -23.54 1.97
CA THR A 241 -4.47 -24.18 0.68
C THR A 241 -4.99 -23.22 -0.41
N PRO A 242 -5.84 -22.21 -0.13
CA PRO A 242 -6.39 -21.32 -1.15
C PRO A 242 -5.34 -20.58 -2.01
N ASP A 243 -5.69 -20.26 -3.26
CA ASP A 243 -4.77 -19.64 -4.24
C ASP A 243 -4.14 -18.32 -3.80
N ASN A 244 -4.84 -17.54 -2.96
CA ASN A 244 -4.36 -16.28 -2.40
C ASN A 244 -3.52 -16.45 -1.11
N LYS A 245 -3.11 -17.68 -0.77
CA LYS A 245 -2.27 -18.01 0.40
C LYS A 245 -0.98 -18.72 -0.02
N LEU A 246 -0.75 -20.01 0.31
CA LEU A 246 0.53 -20.68 0.02
C LEU A 246 0.94 -20.60 -1.47
N PRO A 247 0.03 -20.79 -2.45
CA PRO A 247 0.37 -20.59 -3.86
C PRO A 247 0.86 -19.17 -4.17
N LEU A 248 0.28 -18.15 -3.53
CA LEU A 248 0.73 -16.77 -3.64
C LEU A 248 2.06 -16.54 -2.89
N VAL A 249 2.27 -17.17 -1.73
CA VAL A 249 3.56 -17.15 -1.00
C VAL A 249 4.67 -17.70 -1.89
N LYS A 250 4.46 -18.85 -2.54
CA LYS A 250 5.44 -19.46 -3.46
C LYS A 250 5.86 -18.47 -4.55
N LYS A 251 4.88 -17.89 -5.24
CA LYS A 251 5.11 -16.86 -6.28
C LYS A 251 5.84 -15.64 -5.74
N SER A 252 5.51 -15.22 -4.52
CA SER A 252 6.10 -14.07 -3.83
C SER A 252 7.58 -14.29 -3.50
N ILE A 253 7.93 -15.47 -2.97
CA ILE A 253 9.33 -15.82 -2.66
C ILE A 253 10.14 -15.95 -3.96
N GLN A 254 9.57 -16.56 -5.01
CA GLN A 254 10.22 -16.65 -6.32
C GLN A 254 10.50 -15.26 -6.93
N LEU A 255 9.58 -14.31 -6.77
CA LEU A 255 9.80 -12.93 -7.21
C LEU A 255 11.00 -12.30 -6.50
N LEU A 256 11.06 -12.40 -5.17
CA LEU A 256 12.15 -11.84 -4.38
C LEU A 256 13.49 -12.54 -4.67
N ALA A 257 13.50 -13.88 -4.71
CA ALA A 257 14.71 -14.66 -4.95
C ALA A 257 15.42 -14.29 -6.25
N ARG A 258 14.66 -13.90 -7.29
CA ARG A 258 15.21 -13.44 -8.58
C ARG A 258 15.83 -12.05 -8.54
N GLN A 259 15.56 -11.25 -7.51
CA GLN A 259 16.19 -9.94 -7.29
C GLN A 259 17.49 -10.05 -6.49
N LEU A 260 17.76 -11.22 -5.91
CA LEU A 260 18.97 -11.50 -5.15
C LEU A 260 20.14 -11.88 -6.08
N ASP A 261 21.36 -11.73 -5.59
CA ASP A 261 22.59 -12.12 -6.27
C ASP A 261 23.34 -13.22 -5.50
N ALA A 262 24.43 -13.72 -6.07
CA ALA A 262 25.18 -14.85 -5.52
C ALA A 262 25.79 -14.61 -4.13
N ARG A 263 25.86 -13.36 -3.65
CA ARG A 263 26.30 -13.01 -2.29
C ARG A 263 25.21 -13.24 -1.25
N ASP A 264 23.94 -13.29 -1.69
CA ASP A 264 22.80 -13.47 -0.82
C ASP A 264 22.54 -14.97 -0.53
N ARG A 265 21.83 -15.22 0.57
CA ARG A 265 21.43 -16.55 1.02
C ARG A 265 19.93 -16.61 1.25
N VAL A 266 19.33 -17.73 0.84
CA VAL A 266 17.92 -18.06 1.07
C VAL A 266 17.85 -19.34 1.90
N THR A 267 17.05 -19.31 2.96
CA THR A 267 16.70 -20.47 3.79
C THR A 267 15.18 -20.57 3.85
N LEU A 268 14.64 -21.79 3.74
CA LEU A 268 13.20 -22.03 3.86
C LEU A 268 12.93 -22.90 5.08
N ALA A 269 12.23 -22.34 6.06
CA ALA A 269 11.67 -23.04 7.20
C ALA A 269 10.14 -23.01 7.10
N VAL A 270 9.49 -24.07 7.56
CA VAL A 270 8.03 -24.18 7.58
C VAL A 270 7.53 -24.42 8.98
N TYR A 271 6.29 -24.02 9.22
CA TYR A 271 5.55 -24.43 10.39
C TYR A 271 4.12 -24.83 10.02
N ALA A 272 3.69 -25.94 10.63
CA ALA A 272 2.31 -26.40 10.74
C ALA A 272 2.30 -27.24 12.03
N GLY A 273 1.97 -28.54 11.99
CA GLY A 273 1.89 -29.35 13.22
C GLY A 273 3.24 -29.54 13.91
N ALA A 274 4.31 -29.28 13.17
CA ALA A 274 5.69 -29.19 13.63
C ALA A 274 6.44 -28.11 12.83
N ALA A 275 7.57 -27.66 13.36
CA ALA A 275 8.51 -26.82 12.63
C ALA A 275 9.52 -27.70 11.87
N GLY A 276 9.91 -27.30 10.66
CA GLY A 276 10.84 -28.06 9.82
C GLY A 276 11.68 -27.18 8.91
N LEU A 277 12.93 -27.58 8.68
CA LEU A 277 13.82 -26.96 7.70
C LEU A 277 13.61 -27.65 6.34
N VAL A 278 13.20 -26.88 5.33
CA VAL A 278 12.97 -27.38 3.96
C VAL A 278 14.19 -27.14 3.08
N LEU A 279 14.80 -25.96 3.20
CA LEU A 279 15.99 -25.58 2.46
C LEU A 279 17.00 -24.97 3.43
N PRO A 280 18.19 -25.58 3.64
CA PRO A 280 19.26 -24.95 4.40
C PRO A 280 19.79 -23.71 3.65
N ALA A 281 20.56 -22.85 4.32
CA ALA A 281 21.09 -21.62 3.74
C ALA A 281 21.81 -21.84 2.40
N THR A 282 21.13 -21.48 1.31
CA THR A 282 21.54 -21.74 -0.08
C THR A 282 21.84 -20.41 -0.77
N PRO A 283 22.96 -20.28 -1.52
CA PRO A 283 23.25 -19.06 -2.28
C PRO A 283 22.12 -18.73 -3.27
N ALA A 284 21.71 -17.47 -3.36
CA ALA A 284 20.59 -17.09 -4.22
C ALA A 284 20.88 -17.26 -5.73
N GLY A 285 22.15 -17.43 -6.11
CA GLY A 285 22.54 -17.81 -7.47
C GLY A 285 22.12 -19.23 -7.88
N ASP A 286 21.82 -20.12 -6.92
CA ASP A 286 21.27 -21.45 -7.18
C ASP A 286 19.73 -21.41 -7.20
N LEU A 287 19.18 -20.66 -8.15
CA LEU A 287 17.74 -20.50 -8.31
C LEU A 287 17.03 -21.83 -8.58
N ALA A 288 17.68 -22.80 -9.23
CA ALA A 288 17.07 -24.09 -9.53
C ALA A 288 16.76 -24.87 -8.24
N THR A 289 17.70 -24.93 -7.30
CA THR A 289 17.49 -25.58 -6.00
C THR A 289 16.44 -24.84 -5.17
N ILE A 290 16.47 -23.51 -5.17
CA ILE A 290 15.50 -22.67 -4.46
C ILE A 290 14.08 -22.88 -5.01
N ASP A 291 13.90 -22.77 -6.32
CA ASP A 291 12.60 -22.94 -6.99
C ASP A 291 12.05 -24.36 -6.75
N ALA A 292 12.89 -25.39 -6.83
CA ALA A 292 12.49 -26.76 -6.53
C ALA A 292 12.01 -26.93 -5.07
N ALA A 293 12.69 -26.31 -4.10
CA ALA A 293 12.29 -26.36 -2.71
C ALA A 293 10.95 -25.63 -2.47
N ILE A 294 10.74 -24.48 -3.12
CA ILE A 294 9.48 -23.72 -3.06
C ILE A 294 8.32 -24.53 -3.65
N GLU A 295 8.50 -25.13 -4.82
CA GLU A 295 7.44 -25.90 -5.49
C GLU A 295 6.99 -27.11 -4.66
N ASN A 296 7.91 -27.72 -3.91
CA ASN A 296 7.62 -28.86 -3.04
C ASN A 296 6.84 -28.53 -1.76
N LEU A 297 6.62 -27.25 -1.42
CA LEU A 297 5.82 -26.88 -0.25
C LEU A 297 4.35 -27.30 -0.44
N GLN A 298 3.74 -27.88 0.58
CA GLN A 298 2.34 -28.33 0.55
C GLN A 298 1.63 -27.92 1.83
N ALA A 299 0.39 -27.46 1.68
CA ALA A 299 -0.47 -27.12 2.81
C ALA A 299 -1.01 -28.39 3.48
N GLY A 300 -0.93 -28.48 4.81
CA GLY A 300 -1.44 -29.60 5.59
C GLY A 300 -1.17 -29.48 7.09
N GLY A 301 -2.02 -30.13 7.90
CA GLY A 301 -1.88 -30.19 9.35
C GLY A 301 -2.45 -28.98 10.11
N SER A 302 -2.48 -29.10 11.44
CA SER A 302 -2.80 -28.01 12.38
C SER A 302 -1.59 -27.10 12.58
N THR A 303 -1.76 -25.84 12.95
CA THR A 303 -0.64 -24.88 13.14
C THR A 303 0.18 -25.19 14.42
N ALA A 304 1.46 -24.82 14.50
CA ALA A 304 2.29 -24.79 15.71
C ALA A 304 3.39 -23.69 15.58
N GLY A 305 3.01 -22.41 15.66
CA GLY A 305 3.83 -21.27 15.26
C GLY A 305 5.09 -21.03 16.12
N GLY A 306 5.02 -21.25 17.45
CA GLY A 306 6.09 -20.87 18.38
C GLY A 306 7.42 -21.61 18.20
N ALA A 307 7.41 -22.86 17.72
CA ALA A 307 8.63 -23.60 17.40
C ALA A 307 9.27 -23.12 16.08
N GLY A 308 8.44 -22.66 15.14
CA GLY A 308 8.86 -22.20 13.81
C GLY A 308 9.73 -20.95 13.89
N ILE A 309 9.33 -19.96 14.69
CA ILE A 309 10.09 -18.71 14.82
C ILE A 309 11.46 -18.92 15.47
N ARG A 310 11.55 -19.77 16.50
CA ARG A 310 12.85 -20.09 17.11
C ARG A 310 13.78 -20.77 16.11
N LEU A 311 13.28 -21.76 15.35
CA LEU A 311 14.04 -22.40 14.28
C LEU A 311 14.53 -21.39 13.24
N ALA A 312 13.66 -20.50 12.77
CA ALA A 312 14.02 -19.50 11.76
C ALA A 312 15.15 -18.57 12.26
N TYR A 313 15.07 -18.08 13.49
CA TYR A 313 16.13 -17.25 14.08
C TYR A 313 17.43 -18.02 14.33
N ASP A 314 17.35 -19.31 14.69
CA ASP A 314 18.54 -20.15 14.85
C ASP A 314 19.24 -20.38 13.51
N GLU A 315 18.50 -20.61 12.42
CA GLU A 315 19.06 -20.70 11.06
C GLU A 315 19.64 -19.37 10.57
N ALA A 316 18.95 -18.25 10.84
CA ALA A 316 19.45 -16.91 10.53
C ALA A 316 20.79 -16.65 11.24
N ARG A 317 20.92 -17.10 12.51
CA ARG A 317 22.16 -16.98 13.27
C ARG A 317 23.28 -17.87 12.74
N LYS A 318 22.99 -19.11 12.31
CA LYS A 318 24.00 -20.03 11.75
C LYS A 318 24.62 -19.49 10.46
N SER A 319 23.85 -18.73 9.69
CA SER A 319 24.23 -18.15 8.40
C SER A 319 24.44 -16.63 8.46
N PHE A 320 24.65 -16.09 9.66
CA PHE A 320 24.71 -14.66 9.92
C PHE A 320 25.82 -13.96 9.12
N LEU A 321 25.46 -12.82 8.52
CA LEU A 321 26.35 -11.94 7.76
C LEU A 321 26.61 -10.67 8.58
N PRO A 322 27.81 -10.49 9.17
CA PRO A 322 28.09 -9.35 10.06
C PRO A 322 27.88 -7.96 9.46
N ASP A 323 28.18 -7.80 8.17
CA ASP A 323 27.96 -6.56 7.42
C ASP A 323 26.82 -6.68 6.40
N GLY A 324 25.98 -7.72 6.54
CA GLY A 324 24.83 -7.97 5.69
C GLY A 324 23.51 -7.65 6.37
N ASN A 325 22.43 -7.76 5.60
CA ASN A 325 21.07 -7.73 6.12
C ASN A 325 20.66 -9.15 6.53
N ASN A 326 20.45 -9.40 7.83
CA ASN A 326 19.96 -10.68 8.34
C ASN A 326 18.51 -10.53 8.72
N ARG A 327 17.63 -11.32 8.11
CA ARG A 327 16.20 -11.10 8.24
C ARG A 327 15.41 -12.41 8.18
N VAL A 328 14.50 -12.55 9.12
CA VAL A 328 13.43 -13.54 9.05
C VAL A 328 12.24 -12.90 8.33
N VAL A 329 11.66 -13.61 7.37
CA VAL A 329 10.46 -13.19 6.64
C VAL A 329 9.35 -14.19 6.96
N LEU A 330 8.40 -13.77 7.80
CA LEU A 330 7.25 -14.58 8.19
C LEU A 330 6.14 -14.46 7.15
N CYS A 331 5.70 -15.57 6.58
CA CYS A 331 4.57 -15.65 5.65
C CYS A 331 3.42 -16.43 6.31
N THR A 332 2.31 -15.77 6.64
CA THR A 332 1.19 -16.36 7.42
C THR A 332 -0.17 -15.84 6.98
N ASP A 333 -1.25 -16.57 7.27
CA ASP A 333 -2.63 -16.10 7.11
C ASP A 333 -3.27 -15.54 8.39
N GLY A 334 -2.47 -15.39 9.46
CA GLY A 334 -2.88 -14.76 10.73
C GLY A 334 -2.92 -15.71 11.91
N ASP A 335 -2.88 -17.04 11.71
CA ASP A 335 -2.79 -18.00 12.82
C ASP A 335 -1.34 -18.28 13.20
N PHE A 336 -0.65 -17.31 13.79
CA PHE A 336 0.68 -17.57 14.37
C PHE A 336 0.59 -18.22 15.77
N ASN A 337 -0.62 -18.47 16.28
CA ASN A 337 -0.90 -18.62 17.72
C ASN A 337 -1.00 -20.05 18.25
N VAL A 338 -0.75 -21.07 17.43
CA VAL A 338 -0.83 -22.43 17.98
C VAL A 338 0.46 -22.77 18.70
N GLY A 339 0.37 -22.84 20.03
CA GLY A 339 1.41 -23.31 20.95
C GLY A 339 1.89 -22.24 21.93
N ILE A 340 1.33 -22.25 23.15
CA ILE A 340 1.87 -21.91 24.49
C ILE A 340 2.65 -20.58 24.69
N VAL A 341 3.01 -19.82 23.66
CA VAL A 341 3.83 -18.62 23.83
C VAL A 341 2.95 -17.42 24.15
N ASP A 342 3.20 -16.81 25.31
CA ASP A 342 2.66 -15.50 25.67
C ASP A 342 3.06 -14.48 24.61
N SER A 343 2.10 -13.67 24.12
CA SER A 343 2.37 -12.67 23.07
C SER A 343 3.46 -11.69 23.49
N GLU A 344 3.58 -11.41 24.80
CA GLU A 344 4.67 -10.60 25.34
C GLU A 344 6.03 -11.33 25.33
N GLU A 345 6.07 -12.63 25.63
CA GLU A 345 7.31 -13.43 25.57
C GLU A 345 7.83 -13.50 24.12
N LEU A 346 6.94 -13.72 23.16
CA LEU A 346 7.31 -13.75 21.74
C LEU A 346 7.83 -12.39 21.27
N ALA A 347 7.11 -11.31 21.61
CA ALA A 347 7.54 -9.95 21.30
C ALA A 347 8.90 -9.61 21.92
N GLY A 348 9.13 -10.00 23.17
CA GLY A 348 10.43 -9.85 23.86
C GLY A 348 11.53 -10.64 23.17
N PHE A 349 11.26 -11.90 22.79
CA PHE A 349 12.22 -12.72 22.05
C PHE A 349 12.59 -12.08 20.71
N ILE A 350 11.63 -11.55 19.96
CA ILE A 350 11.88 -10.87 18.68
C ILE A 350 12.69 -9.59 18.89
N ALA A 351 12.35 -8.78 19.90
CA ALA A 351 13.10 -7.58 20.24
C ALA A 351 14.56 -7.89 20.61
N ASP A 352 14.80 -8.97 21.37
CA ASP A 352 16.16 -9.42 21.70
C ASP A 352 16.95 -9.84 20.44
N ARG A 353 16.28 -10.39 19.42
CA ARG A 353 16.91 -10.73 18.13
C ARG A 353 17.17 -9.52 17.25
N ALA A 354 16.28 -8.53 17.26
CA ALA A 354 16.49 -7.26 16.58
C ALA A 354 17.73 -6.53 17.13
N GLN A 355 17.94 -6.55 18.45
CA GLN A 355 19.18 -6.04 19.07
C GLN A 355 20.45 -6.79 18.61
N GLN A 356 20.31 -8.04 18.18
CA GLN A 356 21.38 -8.86 17.60
C GLN A 356 21.51 -8.67 16.08
N SER A 357 20.86 -7.64 15.50
CA SER A 357 20.85 -7.33 14.06
C SER A 357 20.24 -8.45 13.19
N ILE A 358 19.26 -9.18 13.73
CA ILE A 358 18.41 -10.11 12.96
C ILE A 358 16.97 -9.61 13.03
N PHE A 359 16.48 -9.04 11.93
CA PHE A 359 15.20 -8.34 11.87
C PHE A 359 14.03 -9.25 11.45
N LEU A 360 12.78 -8.80 11.67
CA LEU A 360 11.58 -9.53 11.26
C LEU A 360 10.73 -8.74 10.27
N THR A 361 10.47 -9.31 9.10
CA THR A 361 9.41 -8.84 8.19
C THR A 361 8.23 -9.79 8.27
N VAL A 362 7.02 -9.25 8.33
CA VAL A 362 5.79 -10.04 8.39
C VAL A 362 4.97 -9.77 7.13
N LEU A 363 4.63 -10.83 6.42
CA LEU A 363 3.80 -10.82 5.22
C LEU A 363 2.52 -11.62 5.50
N GLY A 364 1.39 -10.91 5.56
CA GLY A 364 0.07 -11.50 5.72
C GLY A 364 -0.54 -11.91 4.38
N PHE A 365 -1.20 -13.07 4.32
CA PHE A 365 -1.82 -13.61 3.11
C PHE A 365 -3.26 -14.11 3.36
N GLY A 366 -4.14 -13.97 2.35
CA GLY A 366 -5.50 -14.51 2.40
C GLY A 366 -6.47 -13.79 3.37
N MET A 367 -7.68 -14.34 3.56
CA MET A 367 -8.80 -13.66 4.25
C MET A 367 -9.42 -14.51 5.37
N GLY A 368 -10.21 -13.88 6.24
CA GLY A 368 -11.10 -14.53 7.22
C GLY A 368 -10.49 -14.87 8.59
N ASN A 369 -9.16 -14.87 8.68
CA ASN A 369 -8.41 -15.07 9.94
C ASN A 369 -7.27 -14.07 10.13
N TYR A 370 -7.28 -12.99 9.38
CA TYR A 370 -6.22 -11.99 9.38
C TYR A 370 -6.19 -11.23 10.73
N LYS A 371 -5.07 -11.34 11.46
CA LYS A 371 -4.84 -10.72 12.79
C LYS A 371 -3.92 -9.51 12.65
N ASP A 372 -4.47 -8.44 12.06
CA ASP A 372 -3.72 -7.23 11.69
C ASP A 372 -2.91 -6.66 12.88
N ASP A 373 -3.60 -6.49 14.00
CA ASP A 373 -3.07 -5.94 15.26
C ASP A 373 -1.85 -6.70 15.78
N ARG A 374 -1.87 -8.03 15.71
CA ARG A 374 -0.79 -8.87 16.23
C ARG A 374 0.40 -8.92 15.29
N LEU A 375 0.15 -9.09 13.99
CA LEU A 375 1.20 -9.21 12.99
C LEU A 375 2.00 -7.92 12.87
N GLU A 376 1.31 -6.77 12.94
CA GLU A 376 1.95 -5.45 13.05
C GLU A 376 2.85 -5.38 14.28
N THR A 377 2.31 -5.71 15.46
CA THR A 377 3.08 -5.66 16.72
C THR A 377 4.37 -6.49 16.64
N LEU A 378 4.34 -7.66 16.00
CA LEU A 378 5.54 -8.49 15.84
C LEU A 378 6.57 -7.84 14.89
N ALA A 379 6.12 -7.21 13.80
CA ALA A 379 7.00 -6.52 12.86
C ALA A 379 7.67 -5.31 13.53
N ASP A 380 6.91 -4.49 14.26
CA ASP A 380 7.40 -3.33 15.01
C ASP A 380 8.50 -3.76 16.00
N LYS A 381 8.24 -4.82 16.78
CA LYS A 381 9.21 -5.35 17.75
C LYS A 381 10.45 -5.96 17.10
N GLY A 382 10.38 -6.31 15.82
CA GLY A 382 11.48 -6.87 15.05
C GLY A 382 12.27 -5.86 14.23
N ASN A 383 12.02 -4.55 14.41
CA ASN A 383 12.56 -3.45 13.59
C ASN A 383 12.49 -3.78 12.08
N GLY A 384 11.34 -4.28 11.65
CA GLY A 384 11.09 -4.56 10.25
C GLY A 384 9.77 -3.99 9.77
N ASN A 385 9.12 -4.68 8.84
CA ASN A 385 7.99 -4.13 8.11
C ASN A 385 6.85 -5.12 8.07
N TYR A 386 5.65 -4.58 7.97
CA TYR A 386 4.44 -5.33 7.79
C TYR A 386 3.77 -5.02 6.44
N ALA A 387 3.37 -6.07 5.73
CA ALA A 387 2.61 -5.94 4.50
C ALA A 387 1.54 -7.03 4.39
N TYR A 388 0.41 -6.66 3.80
CA TYR A 388 -0.67 -7.59 3.45
C TYR A 388 -0.68 -7.82 1.95
N VAL A 389 -0.44 -9.06 1.54
CA VAL A 389 -0.32 -9.46 0.14
C VAL A 389 -1.60 -10.16 -0.30
N ASP A 390 -2.53 -9.36 -0.85
CA ASP A 390 -3.84 -9.82 -1.33
C ASP A 390 -3.81 -10.40 -2.75
N SER A 391 -2.75 -10.11 -3.51
CA SER A 391 -2.67 -10.34 -4.95
C SER A 391 -1.22 -10.46 -5.43
N PHE A 392 -1.03 -10.98 -6.64
CA PHE A 392 0.30 -11.05 -7.25
C PHE A 392 0.87 -9.66 -7.61
N SER A 393 0.00 -8.69 -7.94
CA SER A 393 0.41 -7.30 -8.12
C SER A 393 0.96 -6.70 -6.82
N GLU A 394 0.32 -6.99 -5.69
CA GLU A 394 0.83 -6.56 -4.37
C GLU A 394 2.16 -7.24 -4.04
N ALA A 395 2.27 -8.55 -4.31
CA ALA A 395 3.52 -9.28 -4.11
C ALA A 395 4.67 -8.66 -4.92
N ARG A 396 4.43 -8.31 -6.19
CA ARG A 396 5.41 -7.62 -7.04
C ARG A 396 5.79 -6.26 -6.45
N LYS A 397 4.81 -5.47 -6.01
CA LYS A 397 5.07 -4.17 -5.41
C LYS A 397 5.97 -4.30 -4.18
N VAL A 398 5.57 -5.10 -3.20
CA VAL A 398 6.27 -5.25 -1.92
C VAL A 398 7.66 -5.89 -2.11
N LEU A 399 7.76 -6.94 -2.92
CA LEU A 399 8.94 -7.81 -2.97
C LEU A 399 9.85 -7.62 -4.19
N ALA A 400 9.44 -6.82 -5.18
CA ALA A 400 10.30 -6.47 -6.31
C ALA A 400 10.49 -4.96 -6.43
N GLU A 401 9.42 -4.18 -6.39
CA GLU A 401 9.50 -2.72 -6.57
C GLU A 401 10.01 -1.99 -5.33
N GLN A 402 9.59 -2.43 -4.13
CA GLN A 402 9.89 -1.79 -2.85
C GLN A 402 10.90 -2.55 -1.98
N ALA A 403 11.39 -3.70 -2.45
CA ALA A 403 12.27 -4.58 -1.67
C ALA A 403 13.49 -3.86 -1.10
N ALA A 404 14.10 -2.92 -1.85
CA ALA A 404 15.25 -2.17 -1.37
C ALA A 404 14.91 -1.29 -0.15
N GLY A 405 13.73 -0.66 -0.15
CA GLY A 405 13.25 0.15 0.98
C GLY A 405 12.93 -0.72 2.19
N THR A 406 12.29 -1.87 2.00
CA THR A 406 11.93 -2.79 3.08
C THR A 406 13.16 -3.46 3.69
N LEU A 407 14.14 -3.85 2.88
CA LEU A 407 15.27 -4.67 3.31
C LEU A 407 16.44 -3.84 3.85
N PHE A 408 16.67 -2.62 3.35
CA PHE A 408 17.86 -1.86 3.68
C PHE A 408 17.51 -0.53 4.36
N ALA A 409 17.55 -0.54 5.70
CA ALA A 409 17.43 0.68 6.49
C ALA A 409 18.64 1.59 6.25
N ILE A 410 18.38 2.85 5.91
CA ILE A 410 19.40 3.91 5.84
C ILE A 410 19.48 4.71 7.14
N ALA A 411 18.47 4.55 8.01
CA ALA A 411 18.43 5.13 9.33
C ALA A 411 17.40 4.43 10.22
N LYS A 412 17.67 4.48 11.53
CA LYS A 412 16.83 3.98 12.61
C LYS A 412 16.40 5.08 13.57
N ASP A 413 15.42 4.79 14.42
CA ASP A 413 14.88 5.71 15.41
C ASP A 413 14.45 7.06 14.83
N VAL A 414 13.82 7.03 13.66
CA VAL A 414 13.49 8.25 12.93
C VAL A 414 12.21 8.87 13.50
N LYS A 415 12.34 10.11 13.99
CA LYS A 415 11.28 10.85 14.69
C LYS A 415 11.09 12.21 14.06
N LEU A 416 9.84 12.62 13.90
CA LEU A 416 9.47 13.97 13.52
C LEU A 416 8.92 14.70 14.74
N GLN A 417 9.31 15.96 14.91
CA GLN A 417 8.68 16.91 15.81
C GLN A 417 8.38 18.21 15.06
N ILE A 418 7.11 18.58 15.02
CA ILE A 418 6.65 19.80 14.37
C ILE A 418 6.39 20.83 15.45
N GLU A 419 7.05 21.99 15.31
CA GLU A 419 6.83 23.15 16.17
C GLU A 419 6.04 24.20 15.41
N PHE A 420 4.82 24.49 15.87
CA PHE A 420 3.94 25.48 15.25
C PHE A 420 4.14 26.87 15.88
N ASN A 421 4.14 27.89 15.04
CA ASN A 421 4.22 29.28 15.49
C ASN A 421 2.83 29.79 15.92
N PRO A 422 2.58 30.07 17.22
CA PRO A 422 1.28 30.53 17.72
C PRO A 422 0.84 31.89 17.16
N ALA A 423 1.75 32.65 16.55
CA ALA A 423 1.40 33.90 15.88
C ALA A 423 0.76 33.67 14.49
N GLN A 424 1.10 32.56 13.83
CA GLN A 424 0.67 32.23 12.47
C GLN A 424 -0.35 31.10 12.39
N VAL A 425 -0.41 30.24 13.41
CA VAL A 425 -1.28 29.08 13.47
C VAL A 425 -1.99 29.07 14.82
N SER A 426 -3.32 29.01 14.82
CA SER A 426 -4.11 28.96 16.05
C SER A 426 -4.28 27.53 16.56
N ALA A 427 -4.53 26.59 15.66
CA ALA A 427 -4.70 25.18 15.98
C ALA A 427 -4.24 24.26 14.84
N TYR A 428 -3.99 22.99 15.16
CA TYR A 428 -3.66 21.95 14.19
C TYR A 428 -4.25 20.59 14.59
N ARG A 429 -4.36 19.68 13.64
CA ARG A 429 -4.48 18.23 13.87
C ARG A 429 -3.64 17.46 12.86
N LEU A 430 -3.05 16.35 13.29
CA LEU A 430 -2.36 15.39 12.42
C LEU A 430 -3.40 14.48 11.78
N VAL A 431 -3.34 14.27 10.46
CA VAL A 431 -4.25 13.39 9.72
C VAL A 431 -3.63 12.00 9.64
N GLY A 432 -4.25 11.01 10.28
CA GLY A 432 -3.67 9.67 10.47
C GLY A 432 -2.63 9.64 11.59
N TYR A 433 -1.78 8.61 11.60
CA TYR A 433 -0.66 8.41 12.54
C TYR A 433 -1.08 8.26 14.02
N GLU A 434 -2.34 7.90 14.29
CA GLU A 434 -2.87 7.78 15.66
C GLU A 434 -2.05 6.79 16.53
N ASN A 435 -1.64 5.67 15.95
CA ASN A 435 -0.82 4.63 16.61
C ASN A 435 0.69 4.93 16.59
N ARG A 436 1.12 6.07 16.01
CA ARG A 436 2.54 6.48 15.89
C ARG A 436 2.88 7.75 16.69
N LEU A 437 1.91 8.30 17.44
CA LEU A 437 2.14 9.46 18.29
C LEU A 437 3.17 9.16 19.39
N LEU A 438 4.05 10.13 19.64
CA LEU A 438 5.07 10.08 20.69
C LEU A 438 4.91 11.25 21.66
N ALA A 439 5.39 11.10 22.89
CA ALA A 439 5.47 12.22 23.80
C ALA A 439 6.45 13.29 23.25
N LYS A 440 6.26 14.56 23.61
CA LYS A 440 7.17 15.63 23.14
C LYS A 440 8.60 15.45 23.69
N GLU A 441 8.72 14.86 24.88
CA GLU A 441 9.97 14.53 25.55
C GLU A 441 10.73 13.40 24.83
N ASP A 442 10.00 12.44 24.24
CA ASP A 442 10.55 11.28 23.51
C ASP A 442 11.37 11.71 22.28
N PHE A 443 11.13 12.92 21.77
CA PHE A 443 11.90 13.45 20.64
C PHE A 443 13.39 13.52 20.95
N ASN A 444 13.80 13.83 22.19
CA ASN A 444 15.23 13.92 22.56
C ASN A 444 15.77 12.66 23.26
N ASP A 445 14.94 11.64 23.49
CA ASP A 445 15.38 10.41 24.15
C ASP A 445 15.87 9.38 23.12
N ASP A 446 17.18 9.20 23.01
CA ASP A 446 17.80 8.19 22.15
C ASP A 446 17.50 6.75 22.61
N ARG A 447 16.91 6.53 23.80
CA ARG A 447 16.50 5.19 24.25
C ARG A 447 15.10 4.82 23.76
N LYS A 448 14.33 5.80 23.28
CA LYS A 448 13.00 5.57 22.74
C LYS A 448 13.13 5.14 21.29
N ASP A 449 12.84 3.88 21.04
CA ASP A 449 12.75 3.27 19.71
C ASP A 449 11.67 3.95 18.87
N ALA A 450 11.94 4.12 17.57
CA ALA A 450 11.02 4.70 16.60
C ALA A 450 11.27 4.10 15.20
N GLY A 451 10.49 4.56 14.21
CA GLY A 451 10.45 3.95 12.89
C GLY A 451 11.78 3.89 12.15
N GLU A 452 11.95 2.82 11.40
CA GLU A 452 13.05 2.63 10.47
C GLU A 452 12.73 3.31 9.13
N LEU A 453 13.72 3.94 8.49
CA LEU A 453 13.56 4.44 7.12
C LEU A 453 14.43 3.67 6.14
N GLY A 454 13.76 3.06 5.17
CA GLY A 454 14.36 2.32 4.07
C GLY A 454 15.01 3.15 2.98
N ALA A 455 15.97 2.55 2.27
CA ALA A 455 16.57 3.15 1.08
C ALA A 455 15.52 3.51 0.03
N GLY A 456 15.52 4.77 -0.40
CA GLY A 456 14.56 5.30 -1.37
C GLY A 456 13.10 5.40 -0.86
N HIS A 457 12.82 5.01 0.39
CA HIS A 457 11.48 5.09 0.95
C HIS A 457 11.04 6.56 1.06
N ALA A 458 9.74 6.80 0.89
CA ALA A 458 9.12 8.09 1.04
C ALA A 458 8.05 8.01 2.11
N VAL A 459 8.01 9.00 3.01
CA VAL A 459 7.00 9.10 4.06
C VAL A 459 6.30 10.43 3.92
N THR A 460 4.98 10.46 4.03
CA THR A 460 4.13 11.63 3.87
C THR A 460 3.17 11.71 5.04
N ALA A 461 3.18 12.85 5.72
CA ALA A 461 2.23 13.20 6.77
C ALA A 461 1.50 14.50 6.40
N PHE A 462 0.24 14.59 6.81
CA PHE A 462 -0.57 15.80 6.65
C PHE A 462 -0.96 16.39 8.00
N TYR A 463 -0.88 17.71 8.10
CA TYR A 463 -1.52 18.47 9.15
C TYR A 463 -2.62 19.34 8.55
N GLU A 464 -3.80 19.29 9.15
CA GLU A 464 -4.78 20.35 8.96
C GLU A 464 -4.54 21.43 10.00
N ILE A 465 -4.39 22.67 9.56
CA ILE A 465 -4.09 23.80 10.41
C ILE A 465 -5.10 24.93 10.23
N VAL A 466 -5.38 25.62 11.32
CA VAL A 466 -6.20 26.82 11.34
C VAL A 466 -5.26 28.03 11.36
N PRO A 467 -5.23 28.86 10.31
CA PRO A 467 -4.38 30.05 10.27
C PRO A 467 -4.69 31.04 11.40
N GLY A 468 -3.68 31.78 11.83
CA GLY A 468 -3.77 32.79 12.87
C GLY A 468 -4.75 33.90 12.49
N GLY A 469 -5.73 34.18 13.37
CA GLY A 469 -6.76 35.19 13.15
C GLY A 469 -8.07 34.67 12.54
N ALA A 470 -8.15 33.40 12.15
CA ALA A 470 -9.43 32.70 11.96
C ALA A 470 -10.10 32.42 13.33
N GLU A 471 -11.42 32.23 13.36
CA GLU A 471 -12.15 31.89 14.59
C GLU A 471 -11.51 30.68 15.29
N SER A 472 -11.50 30.71 16.63
CA SER A 472 -10.92 29.66 17.48
C SER A 472 -11.40 28.27 17.05
N ALA A 473 -10.49 27.29 17.05
CA ALA A 473 -10.79 25.92 16.64
C ALA A 473 -12.10 25.39 17.26
N PRO A 474 -12.89 24.58 16.53
CA PRO A 474 -14.17 24.09 17.00
C PRO A 474 -14.07 23.39 18.37
N GLY A 475 -14.94 23.74 19.31
CA GLY A 475 -15.20 22.91 20.50
C GLY A 475 -14.40 23.19 21.77
N VAL A 476 -13.67 24.31 21.89
CA VAL A 476 -12.97 24.67 23.14
C VAL A 476 -13.52 25.97 23.75
N ASP A 477 -14.04 25.88 24.98
CA ASP A 477 -14.51 27.04 25.73
C ASP A 477 -13.35 28.02 26.03
N PRO A 478 -13.61 29.34 26.01
CA PRO A 478 -12.60 30.33 26.40
C PRO A 478 -12.07 30.07 27.81
N LEU A 479 -10.74 30.02 27.96
CA LEU A 479 -10.11 29.77 29.24
C LEU A 479 -10.32 30.95 30.20
N LYS A 480 -11.12 30.74 31.25
CA LYS A 480 -11.46 31.73 32.29
C LYS A 480 -10.25 32.44 32.92
N TYR A 481 -9.14 31.73 33.09
CA TYR A 481 -7.92 32.23 33.75
C TYR A 481 -6.80 32.60 32.77
N GLN A 482 -7.03 32.44 31.47
CA GLN A 482 -6.08 32.79 30.41
C GLN A 482 -6.82 33.64 29.36
N PRO A 483 -7.00 34.95 29.63
CA PRO A 483 -7.79 35.81 28.73
C PRO A 483 -7.18 35.86 27.33
N ALA A 484 -7.98 35.48 26.33
CA ALA A 484 -7.63 35.51 24.90
C ALA A 484 -7.47 36.95 24.35
N ALA A 485 -8.04 37.93 25.05
CA ALA A 485 -8.19 39.32 24.57
C ALA A 485 -6.88 40.11 24.42
N ASP A 486 -5.81 39.76 25.15
CA ASP A 486 -4.54 40.51 25.11
C ASP A 486 -3.55 40.03 24.04
N ARG A 487 -3.88 38.97 23.28
CA ARG A 487 -2.96 38.38 22.29
C ARG A 487 -3.14 38.90 20.86
N ALA A 488 -4.31 39.37 20.44
CA ALA A 488 -4.58 39.65 19.02
C ALA A 488 -3.71 40.77 18.39
N PRO A 489 -3.46 41.92 19.03
CA PRO A 489 -2.61 42.98 18.44
C PRO A 489 -1.11 42.64 18.51
N ALA A 490 -0.67 42.02 19.61
CA ALA A 490 0.73 41.61 19.79
C ALA A 490 1.10 40.40 18.94
N ALA A 491 0.17 39.45 18.74
CA ALA A 491 0.34 38.31 17.83
C ALA A 491 0.39 38.77 16.38
N ARG A 492 -0.45 39.72 15.94
CA ARG A 492 -0.36 40.31 14.59
C ARG A 492 0.97 41.03 14.35
N LYS A 493 1.51 41.73 15.35
CA LYS A 493 2.83 42.37 15.26
C LYS A 493 3.95 41.32 15.18
N ARG A 494 3.92 40.28 16.03
CA ARG A 494 4.88 39.16 16.00
C ARG A 494 4.77 38.30 14.74
N ALA A 495 3.58 38.15 14.18
CA ALA A 495 3.34 37.47 12.91
C ALA A 495 4.00 38.22 11.74
N ASN A 496 3.96 39.55 11.75
CA ASN A 496 4.69 40.35 10.77
C ASN A 496 6.22 40.30 10.96
N GLU A 497 6.71 39.94 12.14
CA GLU A 497 8.14 39.81 12.46
C GLU A 497 8.71 38.42 12.12
N ASN A 498 7.89 37.36 12.22
CA ASN A 498 8.26 36.01 11.76
C ASN A 498 7.12 35.36 10.92
N PRO A 499 7.31 35.24 9.58
CA PRO A 499 6.31 34.65 8.68
C PRO A 499 6.25 33.11 8.73
N GLU A 500 7.14 32.44 9.45
CA GLU A 500 7.19 30.98 9.55
C GLU A 500 5.94 30.44 10.24
N TRP A 501 5.24 29.51 9.58
CA TRP A 501 4.08 28.81 10.14
C TRP A 501 4.51 27.72 11.12
N LEU A 502 5.57 27.00 10.77
CA LEU A 502 6.09 25.90 11.57
C LEU A 502 7.57 25.63 11.27
N THR A 503 8.18 24.82 12.14
CA THR A 503 9.50 24.22 11.92
C THR A 503 9.40 22.71 12.03
N VAL A 504 9.86 22.02 10.99
CA VAL A 504 9.99 20.56 10.98
C VAL A 504 11.32 20.17 11.59
N LYS A 505 11.32 19.37 12.64
CA LYS A 505 12.52 18.80 13.25
C LYS A 505 12.54 17.30 13.01
N LEU A 506 13.57 16.81 12.35
CA LEU A 506 13.81 15.40 12.10
C LEU A 506 14.98 14.94 12.95
N ARG A 507 14.78 13.90 13.74
CA ARG A 507 15.86 13.21 14.46
C ARG A 507 15.97 11.77 13.94
N TYR A 508 17.20 11.28 13.84
CA TYR A 508 17.47 9.94 13.31
C TYR A 508 18.83 9.43 13.80
N LYS A 509 19.05 8.13 13.73
CA LYS A 509 20.37 7.49 13.88
C LYS A 509 20.76 6.80 12.58
N LEU A 510 22.05 6.80 12.26
CA LEU A 510 22.55 5.90 11.21
C LEU A 510 22.45 4.44 11.69
N PRO A 511 22.34 3.44 10.80
CA PRO A 511 22.05 2.05 11.19
C PRO A 511 23.00 1.49 12.27
N LYS A 512 24.30 1.82 12.17
CA LYS A 512 25.35 1.40 13.11
C LYS A 512 25.64 2.43 14.23
N ALA A 513 24.92 3.54 14.30
CA ALA A 513 25.14 4.58 15.30
C ALA A 513 24.16 4.45 16.48
N ASP A 514 24.64 4.80 17.67
CA ASP A 514 23.81 4.81 18.89
C ASP A 514 23.34 6.21 19.28
N THR A 515 23.96 7.24 18.71
CA THR A 515 23.62 8.65 18.93
C THR A 515 22.87 9.21 17.73
N SER A 516 21.90 10.09 18.00
CA SER A 516 21.10 10.70 16.95
C SER A 516 21.71 12.00 16.39
N ALA A 517 21.37 12.28 15.13
CA ALA A 517 21.55 13.55 14.46
C ALA A 517 20.20 14.27 14.31
N LYS A 518 20.24 15.60 14.15
CA LYS A 518 19.04 16.44 14.04
C LYS A 518 19.12 17.33 12.80
N ILE A 519 18.01 17.42 12.06
CA ILE A 519 17.77 18.37 10.96
C ILE A 519 16.59 19.25 11.36
N GLU A 520 16.69 20.56 11.11
CA GLU A 520 15.62 21.53 11.33
C GLU A 520 15.35 22.30 10.04
N MET A 521 14.07 22.41 9.68
CA MET A 521 13.61 23.07 8.47
C MET A 521 12.44 23.99 8.79
N PRO A 522 12.64 25.32 8.88
CA PRO A 522 11.54 26.26 8.99
C PRO A 522 10.71 26.28 7.70
N PHE A 523 9.42 26.55 7.82
CA PHE A 523 8.50 26.62 6.69
C PHE A 523 7.61 27.86 6.79
N ILE A 524 7.63 28.65 5.72
CA ILE A 524 6.71 29.75 5.50
C ILE A 524 5.58 29.20 4.62
N GLY A 525 4.39 29.09 5.19
CA GLY A 525 3.25 28.53 4.49
C GLY A 525 2.38 29.57 3.79
N SER A 526 1.51 29.08 2.92
CA SER A 526 0.44 29.83 2.30
C SER A 526 -0.81 28.96 2.13
N ALA A 527 -1.99 29.57 2.18
CA ALA A 527 -3.26 28.91 1.90
C ALA A 527 -3.67 29.13 0.43
N ALA A 528 -2.73 28.91 -0.51
CA ALA A 528 -3.01 28.97 -1.94
C ALA A 528 -4.13 27.98 -2.33
N PRO A 529 -4.91 28.23 -3.39
CA PRO A 529 -5.98 27.32 -3.81
C PRO A 529 -5.50 25.88 -3.96
N PHE A 530 -6.29 24.90 -3.48
CA PHE A 530 -5.95 23.48 -3.56
C PHE A 530 -5.64 23.02 -5.00
N ALA A 531 -6.30 23.61 -5.99
CA ALA A 531 -6.06 23.33 -7.40
C ALA A 531 -4.64 23.69 -7.87
N ASP A 532 -3.98 24.65 -7.22
CA ASP A 532 -2.63 25.10 -7.57
C ASP A 532 -1.53 24.28 -6.90
N ALA A 533 -1.89 23.42 -5.95
CA ALA A 533 -0.96 22.54 -5.26
C ALA A 533 -0.33 21.51 -6.20
N SER A 534 0.84 21.01 -5.83
CA SER A 534 1.56 20.02 -6.62
C SER A 534 0.70 18.78 -6.87
N ARG A 535 0.99 18.11 -7.99
CA ARG A 535 0.27 16.89 -8.38
C ARG A 535 0.24 15.86 -7.24
N ASP A 536 1.39 15.58 -6.65
CA ASP A 536 1.52 14.62 -5.55
C ASP A 536 0.82 15.09 -4.29
N PHE A 537 0.76 16.41 -4.03
CA PHE A 537 0.00 16.95 -2.91
C PHE A 537 -1.49 16.68 -3.09
N ARG A 538 -2.04 17.00 -4.27
CA ARG A 538 -3.48 16.79 -4.55
C ARG A 538 -3.85 15.31 -4.54
N PHE A 539 -2.99 14.45 -5.07
CA PHE A 539 -3.23 13.00 -5.04
C PHE A 539 -3.23 12.47 -3.60
N ALA A 540 -2.18 12.77 -2.83
CA ALA A 540 -2.08 12.34 -1.43
C ALA A 540 -3.22 12.90 -0.57
N ALA A 541 -3.63 14.14 -0.79
CA ALA A 541 -4.78 14.74 -0.10
C ALA A 541 -6.09 14.00 -0.45
N GLY A 542 -6.29 13.62 -1.72
CA GLY A 542 -7.43 12.80 -2.12
C GLY A 542 -7.44 11.42 -1.43
N VAL A 543 -6.27 10.77 -1.33
CA VAL A 543 -6.12 9.52 -0.56
C VAL A 543 -6.46 9.72 0.91
N ALA A 544 -5.97 10.80 1.52
CA ALA A 544 -6.29 11.15 2.91
C ALA A 544 -7.80 11.34 3.12
N THR A 545 -8.46 12.11 2.23
CA THR A 545 -9.90 12.32 2.28
C THR A 545 -10.68 11.01 2.12
N ALA A 546 -10.25 10.13 1.21
CA ALA A 546 -10.88 8.82 1.04
C ALA A 546 -10.77 7.96 2.31
N GLY A 547 -9.61 7.93 2.97
CA GLY A 547 -9.43 7.24 4.24
C GLY A 547 -10.33 7.80 5.34
N LEU A 548 -10.42 9.13 5.45
CA LEU A 548 -11.31 9.80 6.39
C LEU A 548 -12.80 9.48 6.12
N LEU A 549 -13.22 9.43 4.84
CA LEU A 549 -14.57 9.05 4.45
C LEU A 549 -14.89 7.59 4.80
N LEU A 550 -13.97 6.66 4.52
CA LEU A 550 -14.13 5.24 4.86
C LEU A 550 -14.21 5.02 6.37
N ARG A 551 -13.54 5.87 7.16
CA ARG A 551 -13.66 5.89 8.64
C ARG A 551 -14.92 6.57 9.16
N GLY A 552 -15.66 7.28 8.32
CA GLY A 552 -16.80 8.10 8.73
C GLY A 552 -16.40 9.32 9.58
N ASP A 553 -15.24 9.93 9.31
CA ASP A 553 -14.79 11.11 10.05
C ASP A 553 -15.75 12.30 9.78
N PRO A 554 -16.34 12.90 10.85
CA PRO A 554 -17.32 13.99 10.72
C PRO A 554 -16.85 15.20 9.91
N SER A 555 -15.54 15.45 9.86
CA SER A 555 -14.96 16.62 9.19
C SER A 555 -14.99 16.56 7.66
N VAL A 556 -15.23 15.38 7.08
CA VAL A 556 -15.28 15.17 5.62
C VAL A 556 -16.63 14.68 5.13
N MET A 557 -17.64 14.59 6.01
CA MET A 557 -18.95 13.98 5.68
C MET A 557 -19.77 14.75 4.64
N ASP A 558 -19.44 16.03 4.40
CA ASP A 558 -20.04 16.83 3.34
C ASP A 558 -19.51 16.47 1.93
N LEU A 559 -18.42 15.71 1.86
CA LEU A 559 -17.83 15.21 0.62
C LEU A 559 -18.34 13.82 0.27
N ARG A 560 -18.28 13.46 -1.01
CA ARG A 560 -18.52 12.11 -1.52
C ARG A 560 -17.27 11.54 -2.16
N PHE A 561 -17.19 10.21 -2.22
CA PHE A 561 -16.10 9.52 -2.93
C PHE A 561 -15.96 9.97 -4.39
N GLY A 562 -17.07 10.37 -5.05
CA GLY A 562 -17.07 10.93 -6.39
C GLY A 562 -16.31 12.27 -6.51
N ASP A 563 -16.43 13.14 -5.50
CA ASP A 563 -15.70 14.42 -5.45
C ASP A 563 -14.20 14.16 -5.35
N VAL A 564 -13.82 13.24 -4.45
CA VAL A 564 -12.44 12.80 -4.26
C VAL A 564 -11.88 12.16 -5.53
N ALA A 565 -12.66 11.34 -6.22
CA ALA A 565 -12.27 10.72 -7.48
C ALA A 565 -11.98 11.75 -8.58
N ALA A 566 -12.80 12.81 -8.67
CA ALA A 566 -12.58 13.90 -9.61
C ALA A 566 -11.26 14.63 -9.35
N TRP A 567 -10.92 14.90 -8.08
CA TRP A 567 -9.65 15.53 -7.72
C TRP A 567 -8.46 14.63 -8.03
N ALA A 568 -8.50 13.38 -7.57
CA ALA A 568 -7.43 12.40 -7.73
C ALA A 568 -7.16 12.07 -9.21
N ALA A 569 -8.20 12.06 -10.06
CA ALA A 569 -8.07 11.83 -11.51
C ALA A 569 -7.18 12.88 -12.20
N THR A 570 -7.24 14.14 -11.76
CA THR A 570 -6.35 15.21 -12.28
C THR A 570 -4.92 15.13 -11.74
N ALA A 571 -4.66 14.18 -10.83
CA ALA A 571 -3.44 14.11 -10.03
C ALA A 571 -2.67 12.79 -10.15
N VAL A 572 -3.07 11.87 -11.05
CA VAL A 572 -2.43 10.55 -11.18
C VAL A 572 -0.93 10.65 -11.49
N GLY A 573 -0.57 11.34 -12.58
CA GLY A 573 0.83 11.48 -12.99
C GLY A 573 1.44 10.19 -13.54
N ALA A 574 2.76 10.03 -13.36
CA ALA A 574 3.45 8.81 -13.77
C ALA A 574 3.11 7.67 -12.81
N ASP A 575 2.60 6.57 -13.34
CA ASP A 575 2.13 5.42 -12.55
C ASP A 575 2.51 4.09 -13.23
N PRO A 576 3.81 3.73 -13.25
CA PRO A 576 4.28 2.53 -13.97
C PRO A 576 3.65 1.22 -13.46
N GLY A 577 3.25 1.19 -12.18
CA GLY A 577 2.59 0.04 -11.55
C GLY A 577 1.06 0.07 -11.63
N GLY A 578 0.46 1.13 -12.15
CA GLY A 578 -1.00 1.29 -12.22
C GLY A 578 -1.68 1.46 -10.86
N HIS A 579 -0.93 1.70 -9.78
CA HIS A 579 -1.43 1.77 -8.40
C HIS A 579 -2.37 2.96 -8.21
N ARG A 580 -1.98 4.13 -8.73
CA ARG A 580 -2.79 5.36 -8.62
C ARG A 580 -4.04 5.31 -9.50
N GLN A 581 -3.97 4.65 -10.65
CA GLN A 581 -5.14 4.40 -11.50
C GLN A 581 -6.11 3.41 -10.85
N GLU A 582 -5.61 2.33 -10.24
CA GLU A 582 -6.42 1.36 -9.49
C GLU A 582 -7.21 2.05 -8.37
N PHE A 583 -6.57 2.98 -7.64
CA PHE A 583 -7.21 3.76 -6.60
C PHE A 583 -8.45 4.52 -7.08
N LEU A 584 -8.43 5.08 -8.30
CA LEU A 584 -9.61 5.73 -8.88
C LEU A 584 -10.77 4.76 -9.10
N GLY A 585 -10.46 3.50 -9.45
CA GLY A 585 -11.45 2.42 -9.51
C GLY A 585 -12.05 2.14 -8.13
N LEU A 586 -11.20 2.01 -7.11
CA LEU A 586 -11.65 1.77 -5.73
C LEU A 586 -12.52 2.89 -5.17
N LEU A 587 -12.26 4.15 -5.54
CA LEU A 587 -13.14 5.26 -5.17
C LEU A 587 -14.54 5.14 -5.80
N ARG A 588 -14.63 4.60 -7.02
CA ARG A 588 -15.94 4.34 -7.67
C ARG A 588 -16.65 3.17 -7.01
N ASP A 589 -15.93 2.11 -6.65
CA ASP A 589 -16.49 0.99 -5.91
C ASP A 589 -17.02 1.46 -4.54
N ALA A 590 -16.23 2.25 -3.81
CA ALA A 590 -16.66 2.85 -2.54
C ALA A 590 -17.87 3.77 -2.72
N ALA A 591 -17.92 4.57 -3.79
CA ALA A 591 -19.07 5.42 -4.10
C ALA A 591 -20.36 4.62 -4.38
N ALA A 592 -20.25 3.43 -4.98
CA ALA A 592 -21.39 2.55 -5.26
C ALA A 592 -21.88 1.80 -4.02
N LEU A 593 -21.01 1.59 -3.02
CA LEU A 593 -21.32 0.91 -1.77
C LEU A 593 -21.80 1.85 -0.66
N ALA A 594 -21.39 3.12 -0.71
CA ALA A 594 -21.77 4.13 0.27
C ALA A 594 -23.27 4.51 0.13
N PRO A 595 -23.98 4.67 1.26
CA PRO A 595 -25.42 4.95 1.28
C PRO A 595 -25.84 6.36 0.84
#